data_AF-A0ABD5SYH9-F1
#
_entry.id   AF-A0ABD5SYH9-F1
#
_cell.length_a   1.000
_cell.length_b   1.000
_cell.length_c   1.000
_cell.angle_alpha   90.00
_cell.angle_beta   90.00
_cell.angle_gamma   90.00
#
_symmetry.space_group_name_H-M   'P 1'
#
loop_
_entity.id
_entity.type
_entity.pdbx_description
1 polymer ?
#
loop_
_entity_poly.entity_id
_entity_poly.type
_entity_poly.pdbx_seq_one_letter_code
_entity_poly.pdbx_strand_id
1 'polypeptide(L)'
;MARSHTSTPVSELEPKAHVDDRELSPWERHGTRGAGARLGEDRAGELRRKGAFYEGNHVEVVAAVTTGVSSDGTIEGEAEIRPTDYSETVTVRYGDLELPSDAAMRSLNREDTTRVPAYYEAEIDARERVAEDCPVDVYCSSANRFWGWKYKLVSYYNAAERISDSGGEIIVDSGVNRWGSPDDVLAAAAKVDADYVVATDVTGMEVPAKDYHNPAMPGVDAGESSKFTDRRGDAGGVFNAALEGIRRFMERARELGIEDRVILPIQPPYIDFLDACAERGWLDEVSYVAVGGLLTIDDVADRIDALREVRSYLGDDFRIHALAPGRDAEMIDALRENPSLVDSLDNSTPEQAPANDKLPGASGTQTRHQFPRGDDTSVLRGVAAAMIALETAQMLSGKCDPVETWPDRYDEPVRPSDDSQAQIEDWAAD
;
A
#
# COMPACT_ATOMS: atom_id res chain seq x y z
N MET A 1 -21.82 -7.13 22.17
CA MET A 1 -21.24 -6.05 23.00
C MET A 1 -20.29 -5.28 22.08
N ALA A 2 -20.74 -4.14 21.54
CA ALA A 2 -19.91 -3.30 20.67
C ALA A 2 -18.81 -2.64 21.52
N ARG A 3 -17.55 -2.78 21.11
CA ARG A 3 -16.42 -2.09 21.76
C ARG A 3 -16.42 -0.65 21.27
N SER A 4 -16.70 0.29 22.18
CA SER A 4 -16.51 1.72 21.94
C SER A 4 -15.00 1.98 21.88
N HIS A 5 -14.49 2.30 20.70
CA HIS A 5 -13.15 2.86 20.54
C HIS A 5 -13.23 4.36 20.81
N THR A 6 -12.35 4.87 21.68
CA THR A 6 -12.10 6.30 21.84
C THR A 6 -11.43 6.81 20.56
N SER A 7 -12.14 7.56 19.73
CA SER A 7 -11.60 8.21 18.53
C SER A 7 -10.76 9.42 18.92
N THR A 8 -9.71 9.67 18.14
CA THR A 8 -8.96 10.93 18.14
C THR A 8 -9.93 12.05 17.70
N PRO A 9 -9.96 13.22 18.37
CA PRO A 9 -10.81 14.33 17.96
C PRO A 9 -10.43 14.80 16.55
N VAL A 10 -11.42 14.86 15.65
CA VAL A 10 -11.26 15.31 14.24
C VAL A 10 -10.75 16.76 14.13
N SER A 11 -10.79 17.54 15.21
CA SER A 11 -10.35 18.93 15.28
C SER A 11 -8.83 19.15 15.16
N GLU A 12 -8.02 18.09 15.00
CA GLU A 12 -6.54 18.16 14.94
C GLU A 12 -5.98 17.97 13.52
N LEU A 13 -6.81 17.99 12.47
CA LEU A 13 -6.32 18.02 11.09
C LEU A 13 -5.72 19.40 10.77
N GLU A 14 -4.44 19.60 11.09
CA GLU A 14 -3.70 20.74 10.55
C GLU A 14 -3.40 20.50 9.06
N PRO A 15 -3.40 21.56 8.21
CA PRO A 15 -2.94 21.45 6.83
C PRO A 15 -1.50 20.93 6.84
N LYS A 16 -1.24 19.82 6.14
CA LYS A 16 0.14 19.33 5.93
C LYS A 16 0.93 20.44 5.26
N ALA A 17 2.11 20.75 5.79
CA ALA A 17 3.12 21.42 4.99
C ALA A 17 3.42 20.50 3.80
N HIS A 18 3.36 21.02 2.57
CA HIS A 18 3.78 20.26 1.40
C HIS A 18 5.28 19.98 1.54
N VAL A 19 5.60 18.76 1.95
CA VAL A 19 6.97 18.23 1.93
C VAL A 19 7.14 17.59 0.56
N ASP A 20 8.21 17.94 -0.15
CA ASP A 20 8.56 17.23 -1.38
C ASP A 20 9.14 15.87 -0.96
N ASP A 21 8.32 14.83 -1.04
CA ASP A 21 8.66 13.45 -0.68
C ASP A 21 9.91 12.92 -1.42
N ARG A 22 10.35 13.59 -2.49
CA ARG A 22 11.63 13.32 -3.18
C ARG A 22 12.87 13.62 -2.33
N GLU A 23 12.72 14.33 -1.22
CA GLU A 23 13.83 14.67 -0.31
C GLU A 23 13.93 13.72 0.90
N LEU A 24 12.93 12.86 1.14
CA LEU A 24 12.91 11.93 2.25
C LEU A 24 13.27 10.52 1.78
N SER A 25 14.14 9.85 2.55
CA SER A 25 14.42 8.44 2.31
C SER A 25 13.19 7.57 2.60
N PRO A 26 12.98 6.44 1.90
CA PRO A 26 11.83 5.54 2.13
C PRO A 26 11.64 5.07 3.58
N TRP A 27 12.68 5.12 4.42
CA TRP A 27 12.71 4.54 5.77
C TRP A 27 12.59 5.54 6.92
N GLU A 28 12.79 6.85 6.68
CA GLU A 28 12.47 7.89 7.68
C GLU A 28 11.00 7.84 8.14
N ARG A 29 10.18 7.08 7.42
CA ARG A 29 8.75 6.86 7.66
C ARG A 29 8.42 5.86 8.79
N HIS A 30 9.28 4.92 9.22
CA HIS A 30 8.84 3.77 10.07
C HIS A 30 9.77 3.45 11.28
N GLY A 31 9.30 3.60 12.53
CA GLY A 31 10.14 3.47 13.74
C GLY A 31 9.90 2.24 14.64
N THR A 32 10.93 1.75 15.37
CA THR A 32 10.79 0.69 16.41
C THR A 32 11.73 0.82 17.65
N ARG A 33 11.42 0.10 18.75
CA ARG A 33 12.05 0.14 20.12
C ARG A 33 12.79 -1.17 20.50
N GLY A 34 13.92 -1.06 21.24
CA GLY A 34 14.82 -2.19 21.60
C GLY A 34 14.82 -2.69 23.06
N ALA A 35 15.52 -3.83 23.29
CA ALA A 35 15.55 -4.67 24.51
C ALA A 35 16.85 -4.58 25.35
N GLY A 36 16.78 -4.85 26.67
CA GLY A 36 17.88 -4.72 27.65
C GLY A 36 18.72 -5.98 27.94
N ALA A 37 19.68 -5.85 28.87
CA ALA A 37 20.73 -6.85 29.20
C ALA A 37 20.23 -8.16 29.86
N ARG A 38 21.00 -9.26 29.70
CA ARG A 38 20.72 -10.61 30.25
C ARG A 38 21.63 -10.95 31.43
N LEU A 39 21.07 -11.52 32.50
CA LEU A 39 21.82 -11.97 33.69
C LEU A 39 22.71 -13.19 33.36
N GLY A 40 23.99 -13.15 33.76
CA GLY A 40 24.91 -14.30 33.72
C GLY A 40 25.76 -14.44 32.45
N GLU A 41 25.77 -13.44 31.58
CA GLU A 41 26.60 -13.41 30.37
C GLU A 41 28.06 -13.06 30.72
N ASP A 42 29.02 -13.82 30.16
CA ASP A 42 30.45 -13.51 30.26
C ASP A 42 30.87 -12.48 29.20
N ARG A 43 32.08 -11.93 29.32
CA ARG A 43 32.53 -10.85 28.41
C ARG A 43 32.62 -11.28 26.95
N ALA A 44 32.91 -12.55 26.68
CA ALA A 44 32.92 -13.10 25.32
C ALA A 44 31.51 -13.21 24.73
N GLY A 45 30.51 -13.54 25.56
CA GLY A 45 29.10 -13.48 25.20
C GLY A 45 28.63 -12.04 24.99
N GLU A 46 29.01 -11.12 25.88
CA GLU A 46 28.64 -9.71 25.79
C GLU A 46 29.21 -9.04 24.53
N LEU A 47 30.48 -9.29 24.19
CA LEU A 47 31.14 -8.80 22.97
C LEU A 47 30.46 -9.34 21.70
N ARG A 48 30.13 -10.64 21.66
CA ARG A 48 29.41 -11.23 20.51
C ARG A 48 27.99 -10.70 20.37
N ARG A 49 27.32 -10.42 21.48
CA ARG A 49 25.94 -9.90 21.48
C ARG A 49 25.86 -8.42 21.12
N LYS A 50 26.81 -7.62 21.63
CA LYS A 50 26.80 -6.16 21.48
C LYS A 50 27.69 -5.65 20.35
N GLY A 51 28.58 -6.46 19.80
CA GLY A 51 29.69 -5.95 19.01
C GLY A 51 30.71 -5.24 19.91
N ALA A 52 31.64 -4.52 19.27
CA ALA A 52 32.65 -3.72 19.96
C ALA A 52 33.02 -2.48 19.13
N PHE A 53 33.75 -1.55 19.74
CA PHE A 53 34.50 -0.54 19.03
C PHE A 53 35.99 -0.90 19.05
N TYR A 54 36.64 -0.78 17.89
CA TYR A 54 38.08 -0.92 17.72
C TYR A 54 38.61 0.31 16.97
N GLU A 55 39.57 1.01 17.55
CA GLU A 55 40.11 2.28 17.01
C GLU A 55 39.03 3.32 16.66
N GLY A 56 37.94 3.37 17.45
CA GLY A 56 36.84 4.30 17.26
C GLY A 56 35.79 3.89 16.22
N ASN A 57 35.94 2.75 15.56
CA ASN A 57 34.97 2.22 14.60
C ASN A 57 34.19 1.03 15.19
N HIS A 58 32.90 0.93 14.88
CA HIS A 58 32.10 -0.23 15.27
C HIS A 58 32.55 -1.46 14.47
N VAL A 59 32.65 -2.62 15.14
CA VAL A 59 33.10 -3.88 14.53
C VAL A 59 32.24 -5.04 14.99
N GLU A 60 31.98 -5.98 14.08
CA GLU A 60 31.34 -7.26 14.38
C GLU A 60 32.35 -8.16 15.09
N VAL A 61 31.96 -8.79 16.22
CA VAL A 61 32.81 -9.77 16.92
C VAL A 61 32.43 -11.17 16.45
N VAL A 62 33.20 -11.71 15.50
CA VAL A 62 32.96 -13.02 14.84
C VAL A 62 33.23 -14.17 15.81
N ALA A 63 34.34 -14.09 16.55
CA ALA A 63 34.71 -15.05 17.58
C ALA A 63 35.37 -14.33 18.77
N ALA A 64 35.23 -14.90 19.97
CA ALA A 64 35.85 -14.35 21.17
C ALA A 64 36.20 -15.48 22.13
N VAL A 65 37.46 -15.49 22.60
CA VAL A 65 37.99 -16.50 23.52
C VAL A 65 38.63 -15.83 24.71
N THR A 66 38.10 -16.12 25.90
CA THR A 66 38.69 -15.71 27.18
C THR A 66 39.87 -16.61 27.51
N THR A 67 41.06 -16.04 27.70
CA THR A 67 42.30 -16.78 27.98
C THR A 67 42.71 -16.71 29.45
N GLY A 68 42.20 -15.75 30.22
CA GLY A 68 42.50 -15.63 31.64
C GLY A 68 41.81 -14.46 32.35
N VAL A 69 42.11 -14.31 33.63
CA VAL A 69 41.77 -13.12 34.43
C VAL A 69 43.06 -12.68 35.11
N SER A 70 43.49 -11.45 34.87
CA SER A 70 44.67 -10.86 35.48
C SER A 70 44.49 -10.65 36.98
N SER A 71 45.58 -10.34 37.68
CA SER A 71 45.59 -10.13 39.13
C SER A 71 44.75 -8.94 39.61
N ASP A 72 44.46 -7.98 38.74
CA ASP A 72 43.58 -6.83 39.02
C ASP A 72 42.10 -7.11 38.65
N GLY A 73 41.78 -8.32 38.20
CA GLY A 73 40.43 -8.74 37.84
C GLY A 73 40.05 -8.42 36.38
N THR A 74 40.97 -7.92 35.57
CA THR A 74 40.74 -7.70 34.14
C THR A 74 40.64 -9.02 33.40
N ILE A 75 39.60 -9.18 32.58
CA ILE A 75 39.43 -10.38 31.74
C ILE A 75 40.37 -10.26 30.55
N GLU A 76 41.25 -11.23 30.39
CA GLU A 76 42.17 -11.35 29.26
C GLU A 76 41.59 -12.30 28.21
N GLY A 77 41.78 -11.97 26.94
CA GLY A 77 41.27 -12.75 25.82
C GLY A 77 41.58 -12.12 24.49
N GLU A 78 41.26 -12.85 23.43
CA GLU A 78 41.37 -12.42 22.04
C GLU A 78 40.01 -12.53 21.37
N ALA A 79 39.73 -11.59 20.47
CA ALA A 79 38.55 -11.61 19.62
C ALA A 79 38.96 -11.51 18.15
N GLU A 80 38.26 -12.26 17.32
CA GLU A 80 38.28 -12.07 15.87
C GLU A 80 37.17 -11.10 15.52
N ILE A 81 37.54 -9.94 14.98
CA ILE A 81 36.62 -8.87 14.60
C ILE A 81 36.55 -8.71 13.09
N ARG A 82 35.39 -8.29 12.59
CA ARG A 82 35.18 -7.90 11.19
C ARG A 82 34.79 -6.42 11.14
N PRO A 83 35.50 -5.58 10.39
CA PRO A 83 35.09 -4.19 10.18
C PRO A 83 33.75 -4.11 9.42
N THR A 84 32.99 -3.03 9.62
CA THR A 84 31.65 -2.81 9.03
C THR A 84 31.64 -2.64 7.50
N ASP A 85 32.82 -2.53 6.87
CA ASP A 85 32.96 -2.56 5.42
C ASP A 85 33.10 -4.00 4.85
N TYR A 86 32.96 -5.02 5.71
CA TYR A 86 33.05 -6.44 5.38
C TYR A 86 34.42 -6.88 4.82
N SER A 87 35.50 -6.17 5.18
CA SER A 87 36.89 -6.59 4.90
C SER A 87 37.33 -7.83 5.71
N GLU A 88 38.56 -8.29 5.48
CA GLU A 88 39.13 -9.47 6.17
C GLU A 88 39.09 -9.33 7.70
N THR A 89 38.92 -10.47 8.38
CA THR A 89 38.87 -10.49 9.84
C THR A 89 40.25 -10.23 10.45
N VAL A 90 40.27 -9.57 11.60
CA VAL A 90 41.49 -9.24 12.34
C VAL A 90 41.38 -9.74 13.77
N THR A 91 42.45 -10.33 14.30
CA THR A 91 42.52 -10.75 15.70
C THR A 91 43.04 -9.61 16.57
N VAL A 92 42.30 -9.26 17.62
CA VAL A 92 42.62 -8.18 18.56
C VAL A 92 42.46 -8.64 20.01
N ARG A 93 43.14 -7.97 20.95
CA ARG A 93 43.01 -8.30 22.37
C ARG A 93 41.78 -7.62 22.96
N TYR A 94 41.18 -8.24 23.98
CA TYR A 94 40.02 -7.67 24.68
C TYR A 94 40.28 -6.28 25.28
N GLY A 95 41.52 -5.98 25.66
CA GLY A 95 41.91 -4.68 26.21
C GLY A 95 41.84 -3.55 25.17
N ASP A 96 41.88 -3.90 23.89
CA ASP A 96 41.82 -2.96 22.77
C ASP A 96 40.38 -2.76 22.27
N LEU A 97 39.41 -3.48 22.84
CA LEU A 97 37.99 -3.43 22.49
C LEU A 97 37.19 -2.63 23.52
N GLU A 98 36.51 -1.60 23.04
CA GLU A 98 35.57 -0.83 23.83
C GLU A 98 34.16 -1.39 23.64
N LEU A 99 33.50 -1.76 24.74
CA LEU A 99 32.10 -2.18 24.67
C LEU A 99 31.22 -0.95 24.38
N PRO A 100 30.31 -1.01 23.41
CA PRO A 100 29.36 0.05 23.17
C PRO A 100 28.51 0.26 24.44
N SER A 101 28.42 1.51 24.89
CA SER A 101 27.49 1.88 25.97
C SER A 101 26.06 1.53 25.57
N ASP A 102 25.14 1.34 26.53
CA ASP A 102 23.73 1.08 26.19
C ASP A 102 23.10 2.23 25.36
N ALA A 103 23.64 3.46 25.43
CA ALA A 103 23.27 4.56 24.56
C ALA A 103 23.85 4.40 23.15
N ALA A 104 25.13 4.03 23.03
CA ALA A 104 25.77 3.72 21.75
C ALA A 104 25.12 2.51 21.08
N MET A 105 24.78 1.45 21.82
CA MET A 105 24.00 0.30 21.31
C MET A 105 22.64 0.70 20.75
N ARG A 106 21.99 1.70 21.35
CA ARG A 106 20.73 2.24 20.83
C ARG A 106 20.92 3.11 19.58
N SER A 107 22.10 3.71 19.42
CA SER A 107 22.51 4.47 18.23
C SER A 107 22.99 3.57 17.09
N LEU A 108 23.77 2.54 17.40
CA LEU A 108 24.30 1.55 16.47
C LEU A 108 23.21 0.59 15.98
N ASN A 109 22.31 0.13 16.86
CA ASN A 109 21.09 -0.55 16.39
C ASN A 109 20.18 0.38 15.57
N ARG A 110 20.44 1.69 15.55
CA ARG A 110 19.79 2.68 14.69
C ARG A 110 20.64 3.08 13.47
N GLU A 111 21.90 2.67 13.36
CA GLU A 111 22.82 3.04 12.26
C GLU A 111 23.24 1.81 11.41
N ASP A 112 23.34 0.64 12.04
CA ASP A 112 23.74 -0.63 11.42
C ASP A 112 22.53 -1.45 10.93
N THR A 113 21.36 -1.28 11.55
CA THR A 113 20.08 -1.81 11.02
C THR A 113 19.43 -0.90 9.98
N THR A 114 19.95 0.32 9.80
CA THR A 114 19.45 1.30 8.82
C THR A 114 20.15 1.23 7.48
N ARG A 115 21.28 0.53 7.38
CA ARG A 115 21.91 0.33 6.08
C ARG A 115 21.17 -0.80 5.37
N VAL A 116 20.17 -0.43 4.59
CA VAL A 116 19.56 -1.33 3.63
C VAL A 116 20.69 -1.84 2.74
N PRO A 117 20.89 -3.17 2.65
CA PRO A 117 21.88 -3.70 1.72
C PRO A 117 21.65 -3.11 0.32
N ALA A 118 22.72 -2.69 -0.34
CA ALA A 118 22.63 -1.97 -1.63
C ALA A 118 21.81 -2.71 -2.70
N TYR A 119 21.71 -4.05 -2.61
CA TYR A 119 20.87 -4.83 -3.51
C TYR A 119 19.37 -4.66 -3.24
N TYR A 120 18.96 -4.49 -1.98
CA TYR A 120 17.57 -4.16 -1.64
C TYR A 120 17.25 -2.72 -2.01
N GLU A 121 18.18 -1.78 -1.84
CA GLU A 121 18.02 -0.40 -2.33
C GLU A 121 17.79 -0.41 -3.85
N ALA A 122 18.64 -1.12 -4.60
CA ALA A 122 18.50 -1.25 -6.04
C ALA A 122 17.16 -1.90 -6.46
N GLU A 123 16.67 -2.89 -5.71
CA GLU A 123 15.36 -3.52 -5.93
C GLU A 123 14.20 -2.56 -5.63
N ILE A 124 14.27 -1.80 -4.54
CA ILE A 124 13.29 -0.76 -4.18
C ILE A 124 13.25 0.31 -5.27
N ASP A 125 14.40 0.87 -5.63
CA ASP A 125 14.52 1.89 -6.68
C ASP A 125 13.98 1.38 -8.03
N ALA A 126 14.24 0.12 -8.37
CA ALA A 126 13.72 -0.48 -9.61
C ALA A 126 12.21 -0.59 -9.61
N ARG A 127 11.60 -0.98 -8.48
CA ARG A 127 10.14 -1.05 -8.32
C ARG A 127 9.51 0.34 -8.35
N GLU A 128 10.10 1.31 -7.67
CA GLU A 128 9.60 2.69 -7.63
C GLU A 128 9.67 3.33 -9.03
N ARG A 129 10.75 3.10 -9.79
CA ARG A 129 10.82 3.55 -11.19
C ARG A 129 9.70 2.95 -12.07
N VAL A 130 9.28 1.71 -11.82
CA VAL A 130 8.13 1.14 -12.56
C VAL A 130 6.83 1.84 -12.17
N ALA A 131 6.65 2.15 -10.88
CA ALA A 131 5.49 2.93 -10.43
C ALA A 131 5.47 4.34 -11.02
N GLU A 132 6.63 5.00 -11.08
CA GLU A 132 6.77 6.38 -11.60
C GLU A 132 6.68 6.48 -13.13
N ASP A 133 7.19 5.48 -13.85
CA ASP A 133 7.06 5.40 -15.30
C ASP A 133 5.67 4.90 -15.74
N CYS A 134 4.86 4.39 -14.80
CA CYS A 134 3.48 4.02 -15.08
C CYS A 134 2.63 5.29 -15.15
N PRO A 135 1.98 5.57 -16.29
CA PRO A 135 1.26 6.84 -16.47
C PRO A 135 -0.07 6.90 -15.70
N VAL A 136 -0.48 5.79 -15.07
CA VAL A 136 -1.69 5.66 -14.25
C VAL A 136 -1.29 5.11 -12.88
N ASP A 137 -1.60 5.82 -11.79
CA ASP A 137 -1.26 5.36 -10.45
C ASP A 137 -2.07 4.11 -10.07
N VAL A 138 -1.38 3.01 -9.78
CA VAL A 138 -2.02 1.72 -9.44
C VAL A 138 -2.17 1.59 -7.92
N TYR A 139 -3.33 1.96 -7.41
CA TYR A 139 -3.68 1.79 -6.01
C TYR A 139 -4.01 0.34 -5.68
N CYS A 140 -3.49 -0.14 -4.55
CA CYS A 140 -3.82 -1.47 -4.05
C CYS A 140 -4.75 -1.39 -2.86
N SER A 141 -5.93 -2.01 -2.97
CA SER A 141 -6.88 -2.10 -1.87
C SER A 141 -6.38 -3.11 -0.83
N SER A 142 -5.67 -2.64 0.20
CA SER A 142 -4.99 -3.49 1.18
C SER A 142 -4.91 -2.87 2.57
N ALA A 143 -5.03 -3.71 3.60
CA ALA A 143 -4.77 -3.37 5.00
C ALA A 143 -3.51 -4.04 5.56
N ASN A 144 -2.73 -4.69 4.69
CA ASN A 144 -1.51 -5.37 5.07
C ASN A 144 -0.39 -4.34 5.29
N ARG A 145 0.27 -4.36 6.46
CA ARG A 145 1.36 -3.43 6.77
C ARG A 145 2.70 -3.82 6.14
N PHE A 146 2.87 -5.09 5.76
CA PHE A 146 4.13 -5.59 5.20
C PHE A 146 4.18 -5.38 3.69
N TRP A 147 3.63 -4.25 3.27
CA TRP A 147 3.33 -3.92 1.90
C TRP A 147 4.42 -2.98 1.37
N GLY A 148 5.02 -3.32 0.23
CA GLY A 148 6.12 -2.57 -0.37
C GLY A 148 5.74 -1.98 -1.73
N TRP A 149 4.63 -1.24 -1.80
CA TRP A 149 4.22 -0.54 -3.02
C TRP A 149 3.66 0.86 -2.72
N LYS A 150 3.93 1.80 -3.63
CA LYS A 150 3.80 3.25 -3.45
C LYS A 150 2.37 3.71 -3.18
N TYR A 151 1.39 3.17 -3.93
CA TYR A 151 0.01 3.66 -3.89
C TYR A 151 -0.91 2.68 -3.15
N LYS A 152 -1.63 3.18 -2.16
CA LYS A 152 -2.46 2.35 -1.29
C LYS A 152 -3.86 2.91 -1.10
N LEU A 153 -4.85 2.04 -1.23
CA LEU A 153 -6.23 2.35 -0.91
C LEU A 153 -6.66 1.51 0.29
N VAL A 154 -7.29 2.13 1.29
CA VAL A 154 -7.76 1.44 2.48
C VAL A 154 -9.18 1.85 2.82
N SER A 155 -10.07 0.90 2.99
CA SER A 155 -11.42 1.19 3.47
C SER A 155 -11.37 1.70 4.91
N TYR A 156 -12.21 2.67 5.27
CA TYR A 156 -12.18 3.31 6.60
C TYR A 156 -12.23 2.30 7.77
N TYR A 157 -13.01 1.21 7.65
CA TYR A 157 -13.15 0.18 8.70
C TYR A 157 -11.93 -0.73 8.85
N ASN A 158 -10.97 -0.66 7.92
CA ASN A 158 -9.69 -1.37 7.99
C ASN A 158 -8.52 -0.45 8.36
N ALA A 159 -8.76 0.86 8.48
CA ALA A 159 -7.73 1.85 8.79
C ALA A 159 -7.08 1.58 10.16
N ALA A 160 -5.76 1.48 10.17
CA ALA A 160 -4.96 1.22 11.35
C ALA A 160 -3.65 2.03 11.25
N GLU A 161 -3.18 2.60 12.36
CA GLU A 161 -1.99 3.46 12.41
C GLU A 161 -0.78 2.82 11.69
N ARG A 162 -0.56 1.52 11.89
CA ARG A 162 0.47 0.74 11.18
C ARG A 162 0.41 0.74 9.64
N ILE A 163 -0.64 1.32 9.03
CA ILE A 163 -0.83 1.44 7.58
C ILE A 163 -0.23 2.74 7.05
N SER A 164 -0.22 3.84 7.82
CA SER A 164 0.53 5.07 7.45
C SER A 164 1.96 4.71 7.09
N ASP A 165 2.45 3.70 7.79
CA ASP A 165 3.79 3.20 7.69
C ASP A 165 4.00 2.16 6.56
N SER A 166 3.20 2.17 5.49
CA SER A 166 3.26 1.07 4.50
C SER A 166 2.88 1.48 3.07
N GLY A 167 2.89 2.77 2.78
CA GLY A 167 2.63 3.34 1.46
C GLY A 167 3.24 4.74 1.34
N GLY A 168 3.43 5.19 0.11
CA GLY A 168 3.83 6.57 -0.20
C GLY A 168 2.61 7.49 -0.19
N GLU A 169 1.62 7.21 -1.04
CA GLU A 169 0.35 7.94 -1.12
C GLU A 169 -0.82 7.02 -0.71
N ILE A 170 -1.69 7.51 0.16
CA ILE A 170 -2.79 6.75 0.77
C ILE A 170 -4.14 7.41 0.48
N ILE A 171 -5.05 6.65 -0.12
CA ILE A 171 -6.47 6.99 -0.23
C ILE A 171 -7.26 6.23 0.84
N VAL A 172 -8.11 6.93 1.60
CA VAL A 172 -9.14 6.29 2.43
C VAL A 172 -10.46 6.24 1.69
N ASP A 173 -10.96 5.03 1.46
CA ASP A 173 -12.25 4.74 0.84
C ASP A 173 -13.36 4.67 1.89
N SER A 174 -14.52 5.26 1.60
CA SER A 174 -15.74 5.22 2.42
C SER A 174 -16.38 3.83 2.48
N GLY A 175 -15.96 2.91 1.62
CA GLY A 175 -16.26 1.48 1.69
C GLY A 175 -17.51 1.08 0.91
N VAL A 176 -17.35 0.05 0.06
CA VAL A 176 -18.40 -0.39 -0.87
C VAL A 176 -19.60 -1.08 -0.20
N ASN A 177 -19.39 -1.83 0.88
CA ASN A 177 -20.44 -2.69 1.46
C ASN A 177 -20.78 -2.39 2.93
N ARG A 178 -20.16 -1.36 3.49
CA ARG A 178 -20.33 -0.88 4.86
C ARG A 178 -20.28 0.64 4.82
N TRP A 179 -21.32 1.31 5.27
CA TRP A 179 -21.32 2.77 5.32
C TRP A 179 -20.63 3.27 6.57
N GLY A 180 -19.59 4.10 6.40
CA GLY A 180 -19.14 4.99 7.47
C GLY A 180 -20.01 6.24 7.50
N SER A 181 -20.13 6.92 8.64
CA SER A 181 -20.50 8.33 8.59
C SER A 181 -19.34 9.17 8.06
N PRO A 182 -19.56 10.42 7.62
CA PRO A 182 -18.48 11.34 7.32
C PRO A 182 -17.42 11.40 8.43
N ASP A 183 -17.84 11.46 9.71
CA ASP A 183 -16.92 11.49 10.83
C ASP A 183 -16.12 10.19 10.99
N ASP A 184 -16.71 9.02 10.73
CA ASP A 184 -15.99 7.74 10.78
C ASP A 184 -14.92 7.65 9.69
N VAL A 185 -15.26 8.08 8.48
CA VAL A 185 -14.36 8.07 7.32
C VAL A 185 -13.22 9.08 7.51
N LEU A 186 -13.55 10.30 7.98
CA LEU A 186 -12.55 11.33 8.26
C LEU A 186 -11.63 10.97 9.43
N ALA A 187 -12.17 10.33 10.48
CA ALA A 187 -11.35 9.81 11.58
C ALA A 187 -10.41 8.71 11.10
N ALA A 188 -10.84 7.86 10.16
CA ALA A 188 -9.98 6.86 9.54
C ALA A 188 -8.88 7.49 8.67
N ALA A 189 -9.21 8.51 7.88
CA ALA A 189 -8.26 9.29 7.09
C ALA A 189 -7.19 9.93 7.98
N ALA A 190 -7.60 10.60 9.07
CA ALA A 190 -6.68 11.18 10.04
C ALA A 190 -5.78 10.11 10.69
N LYS A 191 -6.34 8.94 11.02
CA LYS A 191 -5.62 7.86 11.71
C LYS A 191 -4.48 7.25 10.89
N VAL A 192 -4.58 7.27 9.56
CA VAL A 192 -3.54 6.74 8.66
C VAL A 192 -2.80 7.84 7.91
N ASP A 193 -3.06 9.10 8.28
CA ASP A 193 -2.50 10.29 7.63
C ASP A 193 -2.71 10.29 6.10
N ALA A 194 -3.92 9.90 5.67
CA ALA A 194 -4.25 9.67 4.27
C ALA A 194 -4.17 10.94 3.44
N ASP A 195 -3.47 10.93 2.31
CA ASP A 195 -3.36 12.07 1.40
C ASP A 195 -4.72 12.51 0.86
N TYR A 196 -5.55 11.53 0.51
CA TYR A 196 -6.90 11.76 -0.01
C TYR A 196 -7.95 10.90 0.71
N VAL A 197 -9.20 11.37 0.64
CA VAL A 197 -10.36 10.68 1.22
C VAL A 197 -11.52 10.68 0.25
N VAL A 198 -12.09 9.51 -0.01
CA VAL A 198 -13.30 9.37 -0.83
C VAL A 198 -14.50 9.81 0.01
N ALA A 199 -15.27 10.78 -0.52
CA ALA A 199 -16.49 11.22 0.15
C ALA A 199 -17.46 10.06 0.31
N THR A 200 -18.26 10.08 1.37
CA THR A 200 -19.17 8.97 1.63
C THR A 200 -20.36 8.98 0.67
N ASP A 201 -20.55 7.89 -0.08
CA ASP A 201 -21.70 7.69 -0.94
C ASP A 201 -22.47 6.39 -0.64
N VAL A 202 -23.56 6.20 -1.38
CA VAL A 202 -24.44 5.03 -1.36
C VAL A 202 -24.29 4.32 -2.69
N THR A 203 -23.79 3.09 -2.64
CA THR A 203 -23.49 2.26 -3.81
C THR A 203 -24.65 1.33 -4.20
N GLY A 204 -25.58 1.07 -3.27
CA GLY A 204 -26.63 0.07 -3.44
C GLY A 204 -26.17 -1.37 -3.18
N MET A 205 -24.89 -1.58 -2.84
CA MET A 205 -24.28 -2.88 -2.54
C MET A 205 -24.11 -3.15 -1.04
N GLU A 206 -24.74 -2.33 -0.20
CA GLU A 206 -24.55 -2.38 1.22
C GLU A 206 -25.19 -3.59 1.88
N VAL A 207 -24.54 -4.04 2.95
CA VAL A 207 -25.06 -5.12 3.78
C VAL A 207 -25.23 -4.58 5.19
N PRO A 208 -26.43 -4.07 5.58
CA PRO A 208 -26.66 -3.44 6.88
C PRO A 208 -26.31 -4.31 8.09
N ALA A 209 -26.27 -5.63 7.91
CA ALA A 209 -25.89 -6.58 8.95
C ALA A 209 -24.38 -6.68 9.21
N LYS A 210 -23.53 -6.08 8.37
CA LYS A 210 -22.07 -6.10 8.57
C LYS A 210 -21.66 -5.15 9.68
N ASP A 211 -20.66 -5.57 10.45
CA ASP A 211 -19.99 -4.69 11.42
C ASP A 211 -19.52 -3.40 10.74
N TYR A 212 -19.51 -2.31 11.51
CA TYR A 212 -19.14 -0.96 11.08
C TYR A 212 -20.13 -0.27 10.13
N HIS A 213 -21.21 -0.94 9.69
CA HIS A 213 -22.27 -0.24 8.96
C HIS A 213 -22.97 0.80 9.87
N ASN A 214 -22.99 2.04 9.42
CA ASN A 214 -23.62 3.15 10.11
C ASN A 214 -25.10 3.27 9.69
N PRO A 215 -26.06 2.97 10.58
CA PRO A 215 -27.48 2.98 10.26
C PRO A 215 -28.08 4.39 10.10
N ALA A 216 -27.32 5.46 10.40
CA ALA A 216 -27.76 6.84 10.24
C ALA A 216 -27.52 7.40 8.83
N MET A 217 -26.82 6.63 7.99
CA MET A 217 -26.56 7.01 6.61
C MET A 217 -27.83 6.87 5.74
N PRO A 218 -27.98 7.69 4.68
CA PRO A 218 -29.16 7.71 3.83
C PRO A 218 -29.38 6.32 3.22
N GLY A 219 -30.58 5.77 3.38
CA GLY A 219 -30.97 4.49 2.79
C GLY A 219 -31.66 4.65 1.44
N VAL A 220 -31.80 3.55 0.71
CA VAL A 220 -32.75 3.45 -0.40
C VAL A 220 -34.13 3.12 0.17
N ASP A 221 -35.14 3.91 -0.16
CA ASP A 221 -36.49 3.72 0.37
C ASP A 221 -37.12 2.39 -0.10
N ALA A 222 -37.99 1.83 0.74
CA ALA A 222 -38.65 0.57 0.44
C ALA A 222 -39.54 0.69 -0.82
N GLY A 223 -39.11 0.03 -1.91
CA GLY A 223 -39.81 0.02 -3.20
C GLY A 223 -39.10 0.82 -4.29
N GLU A 224 -38.01 1.51 -3.98
CA GLU A 224 -37.14 2.15 -4.97
C GLU A 224 -36.03 1.19 -5.45
N SER A 225 -35.46 1.46 -6.62
CA SER A 225 -34.34 0.67 -7.13
C SER A 225 -33.12 0.84 -6.23
N SER A 226 -32.62 -0.27 -5.69
CA SER A 226 -31.34 -0.35 -4.98
C SER A 226 -30.15 -0.54 -5.92
N LYS A 227 -30.37 -0.47 -7.23
CA LYS A 227 -29.34 -0.67 -8.25
C LYS A 227 -29.21 0.59 -9.08
N PHE A 228 -27.97 0.99 -9.31
CA PHE A 228 -27.67 1.93 -10.36
C PHE A 228 -27.98 1.31 -11.72
N THR A 229 -28.43 2.16 -12.64
CA THR A 229 -28.72 1.84 -14.03
C THR A 229 -28.30 3.04 -14.87
N ASP A 230 -28.17 2.87 -16.19
CA ASP A 230 -27.77 3.96 -17.10
C ASP A 230 -28.87 5.02 -17.31
N ARG A 231 -29.95 4.99 -16.52
CA ARG A 231 -31.08 5.92 -16.64
C ARG A 231 -31.48 6.48 -15.28
N ARG A 232 -31.44 7.81 -15.16
CA ARG A 232 -31.72 8.52 -13.92
C ARG A 232 -33.13 8.26 -13.36
N GLY A 233 -34.12 8.09 -14.25
CA GLY A 233 -35.49 7.75 -13.86
C GLY A 233 -35.62 6.39 -13.18
N ASP A 234 -34.71 5.46 -13.47
CA ASP A 234 -34.74 4.08 -12.96
C ASP A 234 -33.81 3.89 -11.73
N ALA A 235 -32.86 4.81 -11.51
CA ALA A 235 -31.89 4.79 -10.40
C ALA A 235 -32.27 5.70 -9.20
N GLY A 236 -33.45 6.32 -9.22
CA GLY A 236 -33.77 7.49 -8.38
C GLY A 236 -33.46 7.34 -6.88
N GLY A 237 -33.76 6.21 -6.27
CA GLY A 237 -33.54 6.01 -4.83
C GLY A 237 -32.07 5.95 -4.43
N VAL A 238 -31.31 5.05 -5.04
CA VAL A 238 -29.87 4.92 -4.79
C VAL A 238 -29.09 6.18 -5.22
N PHE A 239 -29.50 6.83 -6.32
CA PHE A 239 -28.93 8.09 -6.80
C PHE A 239 -29.10 9.22 -5.78
N ASN A 240 -30.31 9.43 -5.27
CA ASN A 240 -30.57 10.47 -4.28
C ASN A 240 -29.88 10.18 -2.94
N ALA A 241 -29.86 8.91 -2.52
CA ALA A 241 -29.16 8.49 -1.31
C ALA A 241 -27.65 8.76 -1.41
N ALA A 242 -27.05 8.51 -2.59
CA ALA A 242 -25.63 8.80 -2.85
C ALA A 242 -25.33 10.29 -2.77
N LEU A 243 -26.13 11.12 -3.45
CA LEU A 243 -25.99 12.59 -3.38
C LEU A 243 -26.16 13.13 -1.96
N GLU A 244 -27.08 12.57 -1.17
CA GLU A 244 -27.26 12.98 0.23
C GLU A 244 -26.07 12.58 1.11
N GLY A 245 -25.49 11.39 0.89
CA GLY A 245 -24.25 10.97 1.56
C GLY A 245 -23.11 11.94 1.28
N ILE A 246 -22.91 12.25 0.00
CA ILE A 246 -21.88 13.18 -0.47
C ILE A 246 -22.11 14.58 0.11
N ARG A 247 -23.37 15.08 0.13
CA ARG A 247 -23.71 16.38 0.72
C ARG A 247 -23.26 16.46 2.17
N ARG A 248 -23.57 15.45 2.99
CA ARG A 248 -23.17 15.40 4.40
C ARG A 248 -21.66 15.37 4.55
N PHE A 249 -20.96 14.67 3.65
CA PHE A 249 -19.51 14.62 3.66
C PHE A 249 -18.89 15.97 3.29
N MET A 250 -19.35 16.61 2.21
CA MET A 250 -18.85 17.92 1.78
C MET A 250 -19.11 19.02 2.81
N GLU A 251 -20.25 19.00 3.50
CA GLU A 251 -20.50 19.91 4.62
C GLU A 251 -19.43 19.76 5.70
N ARG A 252 -19.08 18.52 6.05
CA ARG A 252 -18.04 18.25 7.04
C ARG A 252 -16.64 18.60 6.53
N ALA A 253 -16.35 18.35 5.25
CA ALA A 253 -15.07 18.72 4.63
C ALA A 253 -14.84 20.24 4.67
N ARG A 254 -15.87 21.03 4.35
CA ARG A 254 -15.82 22.51 4.44
C ARG A 254 -15.60 23.03 5.85
N GLU A 255 -16.23 22.39 6.85
CA GLU A 255 -15.99 22.74 8.26
C GLU A 255 -14.53 22.51 8.68
N LEU A 256 -13.84 21.58 8.01
CA LEU A 256 -12.45 21.21 8.29
C LEU A 256 -11.44 21.88 7.35
N GLY A 257 -11.88 22.46 6.23
CA GLY A 257 -11.00 23.09 5.25
C GLY A 257 -10.11 22.08 4.52
N ILE A 258 -10.66 20.93 4.11
CA ILE A 258 -9.95 19.82 3.46
C ILE A 258 -10.53 19.44 2.09
N GLU A 259 -11.30 20.32 1.47
CA GLU A 259 -12.01 20.08 0.20
C GLU A 259 -11.05 19.63 -0.92
N ASP A 260 -9.81 20.14 -0.91
CA ASP A 260 -8.73 19.80 -1.84
C ASP A 260 -8.23 18.35 -1.71
N ARG A 261 -8.52 17.68 -0.59
CA ARG A 261 -8.19 16.27 -0.33
C ARG A 261 -9.36 15.33 -0.59
N VAL A 262 -10.53 15.85 -0.90
CA VAL A 262 -11.72 15.04 -1.13
C VAL A 262 -11.73 14.50 -2.56
N ILE A 263 -11.93 13.19 -2.67
CA ILE A 263 -12.27 12.53 -3.93
C ILE A 263 -13.79 12.37 -3.97
N LEU A 264 -14.42 12.99 -4.97
CA LEU A 264 -15.87 12.92 -5.13
C LEU A 264 -16.26 11.62 -5.86
N PRO A 265 -16.93 10.65 -5.21
CA PRO A 265 -17.39 9.46 -5.90
C PRO A 265 -18.57 9.81 -6.81
N ILE A 266 -18.52 9.36 -8.05
CA ILE A 266 -19.60 9.46 -9.03
C ILE A 266 -20.09 8.07 -9.40
N GLN A 267 -21.40 7.94 -9.61
CA GLN A 267 -22.06 6.67 -9.89
C GLN A 267 -22.88 6.78 -11.20
N PRO A 268 -23.22 5.65 -11.85
CA PRO A 268 -24.13 5.68 -12.99
C PRO A 268 -25.51 6.27 -12.62
N PRO A 269 -26.23 6.92 -13.55
CA PRO A 269 -25.75 7.43 -14.83
C PRO A 269 -24.78 8.60 -14.62
N TYR A 270 -23.56 8.47 -15.14
CA TYR A 270 -22.44 9.33 -14.75
C TYR A 270 -22.63 10.81 -15.08
N ILE A 271 -23.11 11.13 -16.29
CA ILE A 271 -23.30 12.54 -16.71
C ILE A 271 -24.37 13.23 -15.87
N ASP A 272 -25.49 12.55 -15.62
CA ASP A 272 -26.56 13.04 -14.75
C ASP A 272 -26.07 13.26 -13.30
N PHE A 273 -25.17 12.39 -12.82
CA PHE A 273 -24.56 12.51 -11.50
C PHE A 273 -23.61 13.72 -11.45
N LEU A 274 -22.76 13.88 -12.46
CA LEU A 274 -21.85 15.01 -12.61
C LEU A 274 -22.60 16.34 -12.72
N ASP A 275 -23.68 16.41 -13.50
CA ASP A 275 -24.55 17.59 -13.57
C ASP A 275 -25.11 17.93 -12.18
N ALA A 276 -25.58 16.93 -11.43
CA ALA A 276 -26.07 17.14 -10.08
C ALA A 276 -24.98 17.64 -9.11
N CYS A 277 -23.73 17.19 -9.26
CA CYS A 277 -22.58 17.69 -8.51
C CYS A 277 -22.21 19.12 -8.90
N ALA A 278 -22.22 19.44 -10.20
CA ALA A 278 -21.96 20.78 -10.74
C ALA A 278 -23.00 21.80 -10.26
N GLU A 279 -24.29 21.45 -10.31
CA GLU A 279 -25.39 22.29 -9.80
C GLU A 279 -25.25 22.65 -8.31
N ARG A 280 -24.56 21.80 -7.54
CA ARG A 280 -24.29 21.99 -6.10
C ARG A 280 -22.97 22.70 -5.82
N GLY A 281 -22.21 23.03 -6.86
CA GLY A 281 -20.89 23.68 -6.76
C GLY A 281 -19.78 22.76 -6.28
N TRP A 282 -19.99 21.45 -6.15
CA TRP A 282 -18.97 20.54 -5.62
C TRP A 282 -17.79 20.38 -6.57
N LEU A 283 -18.02 20.42 -7.88
CA LEU A 283 -16.94 20.39 -8.87
C LEU A 283 -16.07 21.65 -8.83
N ASP A 284 -16.54 22.76 -8.26
CA ASP A 284 -15.71 23.96 -8.08
C ASP A 284 -14.83 23.87 -6.80
N GLU A 285 -15.13 22.92 -5.91
CA GLU A 285 -14.48 22.75 -4.61
C GLU A 285 -13.43 21.64 -4.60
N VAL A 286 -13.58 20.63 -5.47
CA VAL A 286 -12.68 19.48 -5.56
C VAL A 286 -11.98 19.45 -6.92
N SER A 287 -10.83 18.80 -6.99
CA SER A 287 -10.10 18.58 -8.25
C SER A 287 -9.98 17.10 -8.64
N TYR A 288 -10.66 16.21 -7.90
CA TYR A 288 -10.50 14.77 -8.01
C TYR A 288 -11.86 14.07 -7.90
N VAL A 289 -12.17 13.20 -8.86
CA VAL A 289 -13.35 12.32 -8.83
C VAL A 289 -12.97 10.85 -8.82
N ALA A 290 -13.82 10.01 -8.23
CA ALA A 290 -13.72 8.56 -8.31
C ALA A 290 -14.91 7.98 -9.08
N VAL A 291 -14.67 7.23 -10.16
CA VAL A 291 -15.70 6.60 -10.98
C VAL A 291 -16.08 5.26 -10.37
N GLY A 292 -17.18 5.24 -9.63
CA GLY A 292 -17.76 4.05 -9.01
C GLY A 292 -18.64 3.24 -9.96
N GLY A 293 -19.04 2.04 -9.56
CA GLY A 293 -20.05 1.26 -10.29
C GLY A 293 -19.58 0.59 -11.59
N LEU A 294 -18.33 0.74 -12.01
CA LEU A 294 -17.80 0.14 -13.25
C LEU A 294 -17.98 -1.39 -13.32
N LEU A 295 -17.79 -2.11 -12.20
CA LEU A 295 -18.02 -3.56 -12.14
C LEU A 295 -19.48 -3.99 -12.30
N THR A 296 -20.43 -3.06 -12.25
CA THR A 296 -21.84 -3.35 -12.51
C THR A 296 -22.17 -3.36 -14.01
N ILE A 297 -21.25 -2.84 -14.83
CA ILE A 297 -21.31 -2.89 -16.30
C ILE A 297 -20.63 -4.20 -16.71
N ASP A 298 -21.37 -5.10 -17.36
CA ASP A 298 -20.86 -6.44 -17.70
C ASP A 298 -19.81 -6.40 -18.82
N ASP A 299 -20.01 -5.52 -19.80
CA ASP A 299 -19.14 -5.40 -20.99
C ASP A 299 -17.97 -4.43 -20.74
N VAL A 300 -16.76 -4.84 -21.15
CA VAL A 300 -15.53 -4.06 -20.92
C VAL A 300 -15.49 -2.82 -21.80
N ALA A 301 -15.99 -2.88 -23.03
CA ALA A 301 -16.05 -1.73 -23.92
C ALA A 301 -17.01 -0.67 -23.37
N ASP A 302 -18.14 -1.08 -22.81
CA ASP A 302 -19.09 -0.17 -22.14
C ASP A 302 -18.46 0.51 -20.90
N ARG A 303 -17.61 -0.20 -20.13
CA ARG A 303 -16.84 0.41 -19.03
C ARG A 303 -15.85 1.46 -19.54
N ILE A 304 -15.16 1.18 -20.64
CA ILE A 304 -14.20 2.10 -21.25
C ILE A 304 -14.94 3.33 -21.79
N ASP A 305 -16.09 3.15 -22.42
CA ASP A 305 -16.92 4.25 -22.92
C ASP A 305 -17.45 5.11 -21.78
N ALA A 306 -17.86 4.52 -20.65
CA ALA A 306 -18.21 5.28 -19.44
C ALA A 306 -17.04 6.16 -18.94
N LEU A 307 -15.81 5.63 -18.90
CA LEU A 307 -14.63 6.43 -18.53
C LEU A 307 -14.38 7.57 -19.53
N ARG A 308 -14.57 7.32 -20.83
CA ARG A 308 -14.43 8.34 -21.88
C ARG A 308 -15.47 9.44 -21.74
N GLU A 309 -16.71 9.09 -21.43
CA GLU A 309 -17.79 10.06 -21.18
C GLU A 309 -17.46 10.95 -19.98
N VAL A 310 -17.01 10.37 -18.87
CA VAL A 310 -16.59 11.11 -17.68
C VAL A 310 -15.40 12.04 -17.99
N ARG A 311 -14.34 11.52 -18.64
CA ARG A 311 -13.19 12.34 -19.05
C ARG A 311 -13.60 13.47 -19.98
N SER A 312 -14.47 13.20 -20.95
CA SER A 312 -15.00 14.21 -21.88
C SER A 312 -15.78 15.32 -21.17
N TYR A 313 -16.51 14.98 -20.10
CA TYR A 313 -17.26 15.97 -19.31
C TYR A 313 -16.32 16.85 -18.46
N LEU A 314 -15.37 16.25 -17.76
CA LEU A 314 -14.52 16.93 -16.79
C LEU A 314 -13.32 17.65 -17.43
N GLY A 315 -12.87 17.19 -18.60
CA GLY A 315 -11.65 17.68 -19.23
C GLY A 315 -10.37 17.12 -18.61
N ASP A 316 -9.23 17.61 -19.09
CA ASP A 316 -7.90 17.12 -18.71
C ASP A 316 -7.39 17.73 -17.38
N ASP A 317 -8.06 18.79 -16.88
CA ASP A 317 -7.66 19.49 -15.65
C ASP A 317 -8.12 18.77 -14.37
N PHE A 318 -9.01 17.78 -14.47
CA PHE A 318 -9.50 16.98 -13.35
C PHE A 318 -8.74 15.68 -13.20
N ARG A 319 -8.41 15.28 -11.96
CA ARG A 319 -7.96 13.93 -11.68
C ARG A 319 -9.15 12.96 -11.67
N ILE A 320 -8.98 11.78 -12.25
CA ILE A 320 -9.96 10.71 -12.31
C ILE A 320 -9.36 9.43 -11.72
N HIS A 321 -10.03 8.88 -10.71
CA HIS A 321 -9.72 7.58 -10.13
C HIS A 321 -10.76 6.55 -10.59
N ALA A 322 -10.37 5.51 -11.32
CA ALA A 322 -11.28 4.42 -11.66
C ALA A 322 -11.40 3.44 -10.50
N LEU A 323 -12.59 3.31 -9.91
CA LEU A 323 -12.82 2.33 -8.85
C LEU A 323 -13.05 0.95 -9.46
N ALA A 324 -12.09 0.06 -9.24
CA ALA A 324 -12.08 -1.33 -9.71
C ALA A 324 -12.51 -1.49 -11.18
N PRO A 325 -11.83 -0.87 -12.16
CA PRO A 325 -12.24 -0.92 -13.59
C PRO A 325 -12.20 -2.33 -14.19
N GLY A 326 -11.48 -3.25 -13.56
CA GLY A 326 -11.19 -4.60 -14.07
C GLY A 326 -9.71 -4.75 -14.43
N ARG A 327 -9.32 -5.98 -14.76
CA ARG A 327 -7.96 -6.33 -15.24
C ARG A 327 -8.02 -6.98 -16.63
N ASP A 328 -9.13 -6.83 -17.32
CA ASP A 328 -9.33 -7.37 -18.66
C ASP A 328 -8.28 -6.78 -19.60
N ALA A 329 -7.76 -7.59 -20.53
CA ALA A 329 -6.71 -7.17 -21.47
C ALA A 329 -7.13 -5.89 -22.24
N GLU A 330 -8.38 -5.85 -22.68
CA GLU A 330 -8.96 -4.69 -23.38
C GLU A 330 -8.97 -3.42 -22.52
N MET A 331 -9.25 -3.52 -21.22
CA MET A 331 -9.18 -2.37 -20.29
C MET A 331 -7.74 -1.89 -20.11
N ILE A 332 -6.80 -2.83 -19.90
CA ILE A 332 -5.37 -2.51 -19.76
C ILE A 332 -4.83 -1.85 -21.02
N ASP A 333 -5.16 -2.39 -22.20
CA ASP A 333 -4.73 -1.85 -23.49
C ASP A 333 -5.32 -0.46 -23.72
N ALA A 334 -6.61 -0.24 -23.42
CA ALA A 334 -7.24 1.07 -23.54
C ALA A 334 -6.58 2.14 -22.63
N LEU A 335 -6.26 1.79 -21.38
CA LEU A 335 -5.58 2.68 -20.45
C LEU A 335 -4.13 2.95 -20.84
N ARG A 336 -3.43 1.94 -21.39
CA ARG A 336 -2.06 2.11 -21.89
C ARG A 336 -2.01 3.00 -23.13
N GLU A 337 -2.96 2.84 -24.05
CA GLU A 337 -3.02 3.61 -25.30
C GLU A 337 -3.53 5.03 -25.10
N ASN A 338 -4.36 5.25 -24.08
CA ASN A 338 -4.86 6.55 -23.69
C ASN A 338 -4.67 6.77 -22.17
N PRO A 339 -3.43 7.03 -21.72
CA PRO A 339 -3.14 7.18 -20.29
C PRO A 339 -3.87 8.37 -19.64
N SER A 340 -4.22 9.40 -20.41
CA SER A 340 -5.04 10.51 -19.91
C SER A 340 -6.49 10.10 -19.59
N LEU A 341 -6.93 8.89 -19.96
CA LEU A 341 -8.31 8.46 -19.68
C LEU A 341 -8.62 8.48 -18.18
N VAL A 342 -7.68 8.03 -17.35
CA VAL A 342 -7.75 8.10 -15.88
C VAL A 342 -6.36 8.36 -15.32
N ASP A 343 -6.28 9.05 -14.19
CA ASP A 343 -5.01 9.37 -13.54
C ASP A 343 -4.57 8.25 -12.59
N SER A 344 -5.53 7.44 -12.15
CA SER A 344 -5.31 6.38 -11.17
C SER A 344 -6.42 5.34 -11.24
N LEU A 345 -6.15 4.14 -10.73
CA LEU A 345 -7.14 3.09 -10.53
C LEU A 345 -6.85 2.31 -9.27
N ASP A 346 -7.84 1.64 -8.70
CA ASP A 346 -7.61 0.65 -7.66
C ASP A 346 -7.82 -0.79 -8.12
N ASN A 347 -7.07 -1.68 -7.47
CA ASN A 347 -7.14 -3.10 -7.71
C ASN A 347 -7.10 -3.86 -6.38
N SER A 348 -8.11 -4.68 -6.13
CA SER A 348 -8.17 -5.56 -4.96
C SER A 348 -7.45 -6.90 -5.18
N THR A 349 -7.18 -7.28 -6.43
CA THR A 349 -6.51 -8.53 -6.79
C THR A 349 -5.17 -8.73 -6.06
N PRO A 350 -4.29 -7.71 -5.96
CA PRO A 350 -3.05 -7.82 -5.20
C PRO A 350 -3.25 -8.38 -3.79
N GLU A 351 -4.23 -7.89 -3.01
CA GLU A 351 -4.49 -8.39 -1.66
C GLU A 351 -5.30 -9.70 -1.68
N GLN A 352 -6.34 -9.76 -2.51
CA GLN A 352 -7.33 -10.84 -2.49
C GLN A 352 -6.78 -12.15 -3.07
N ALA A 353 -5.95 -12.12 -4.11
CA ALA A 353 -5.45 -13.35 -4.72
C ALA A 353 -4.53 -14.12 -3.75
N PRO A 354 -3.47 -13.53 -3.17
CA PRO A 354 -2.62 -14.22 -2.18
C PRO A 354 -3.37 -14.62 -0.91
N ALA A 355 -4.35 -13.82 -0.47
CA ALA A 355 -5.20 -14.18 0.66
C ALA A 355 -6.02 -15.47 0.42
N ASN A 356 -6.35 -15.74 -0.84
CA ASN A 356 -7.16 -16.87 -1.29
C ASN A 356 -6.34 -18.01 -1.92
N ASP A 357 -5.03 -18.07 -1.65
CA ASP A 357 -4.13 -19.09 -2.21
C ASP A 357 -4.17 -19.09 -3.75
N LYS A 358 -4.05 -17.90 -4.35
CA LYS A 358 -4.02 -17.68 -5.80
C LYS A 358 -2.96 -16.68 -6.23
N LEU A 359 -2.54 -16.81 -7.50
CA LEU A 359 -1.75 -15.81 -8.21
C LEU A 359 -2.42 -15.53 -9.58
N PRO A 360 -2.58 -14.25 -9.97
CA PRO A 360 -2.98 -13.93 -11.33
C PRO A 360 -1.85 -14.31 -12.30
N GLY A 361 -2.22 -14.83 -13.45
CA GLY A 361 -1.33 -14.95 -14.59
C GLY A 361 -1.43 -13.73 -15.50
N ALA A 362 -0.63 -13.80 -16.56
CA ALA A 362 -0.56 -12.88 -17.68
C ALA A 362 -1.93 -12.38 -18.21
N SER A 363 -2.90 -13.27 -18.37
CA SER A 363 -4.25 -12.94 -18.86
C SER A 363 -5.21 -12.43 -17.76
N GLY A 364 -4.71 -12.16 -16.56
CA GLY A 364 -5.53 -11.87 -15.37
C GLY A 364 -6.18 -13.11 -14.74
N THR A 365 -6.10 -14.28 -15.39
CA THR A 365 -6.66 -15.54 -14.87
C THR A 365 -5.94 -15.95 -13.60
N GLN A 366 -6.69 -16.14 -12.51
CA GLN A 366 -6.12 -16.53 -11.23
C GLN A 366 -5.98 -18.05 -11.10
N THR A 367 -4.75 -18.53 -10.94
CA THR A 367 -4.43 -19.94 -10.69
C THR A 367 -4.22 -20.18 -9.20
N ARG A 368 -4.52 -21.41 -8.72
CA ARG A 368 -4.29 -21.75 -7.31
C ARG A 368 -2.80 -21.91 -7.03
N HIS A 369 -2.32 -21.25 -5.98
CA HIS A 369 -0.97 -21.35 -5.47
C HIS A 369 -1.02 -21.45 -3.94
N GLN A 370 -0.46 -22.52 -3.38
CA GLN A 370 -0.48 -22.70 -1.92
C GLN A 370 0.60 -21.85 -1.28
N PHE A 371 0.18 -20.82 -0.53
CA PHE A 371 1.12 -20.09 0.31
C PHE A 371 1.36 -20.87 1.62
N PRO A 372 2.61 -20.91 2.12
CA PRO A 372 2.91 -21.30 3.50
C PRO A 372 1.95 -20.66 4.50
N ARG A 373 1.61 -21.43 5.54
CA ARG A 373 0.75 -20.99 6.64
C ARG A 373 1.53 -21.05 7.95
N GLY A 374 1.25 -20.12 8.85
CA GLY A 374 1.89 -20.02 10.15
C GLY A 374 2.18 -18.56 10.51
N ASP A 375 3.16 -18.37 11.37
CA ASP A 375 3.68 -17.05 11.69
C ASP A 375 4.21 -16.36 10.42
N ASP A 376 4.11 -15.03 10.37
CA ASP A 376 4.60 -14.20 9.27
C ASP A 376 4.01 -14.48 7.88
N THR A 377 2.90 -15.24 7.78
CA THR A 377 2.17 -15.44 6.51
C THR A 377 1.78 -14.11 5.85
N SER A 378 1.48 -13.07 6.64
CA SER A 378 1.18 -11.73 6.14
C SER A 378 2.37 -11.06 5.44
N VAL A 379 3.61 -11.39 5.82
CA VAL A 379 4.82 -10.88 5.16
C VAL A 379 4.91 -11.46 3.76
N LEU A 380 4.82 -12.79 3.63
CA LEU A 380 4.88 -13.46 2.33
C LEU A 380 3.74 -13.01 1.41
N ARG A 381 2.52 -12.87 1.95
CA ARG A 381 1.38 -12.34 1.20
C ARG A 381 1.58 -10.89 0.79
N GLY A 382 2.21 -10.08 1.63
CA GLY A 382 2.57 -8.70 1.30
C GLY A 382 3.52 -8.61 0.11
N VAL A 383 4.54 -9.48 0.07
CA VAL A 383 5.48 -9.58 -1.06
C VAL A 383 4.76 -10.02 -2.33
N ALA A 384 3.96 -11.09 -2.27
CA ALA A 384 3.21 -11.57 -3.43
C ALA A 384 2.25 -10.51 -3.97
N ALA A 385 1.65 -9.74 -3.08
CA ALA A 385 0.71 -8.71 -3.45
C ALA A 385 1.41 -7.48 -4.06
N ALA A 386 2.55 -7.06 -3.53
CA ALA A 386 3.39 -6.03 -4.15
C ALA A 386 3.85 -6.45 -5.56
N MET A 387 4.18 -7.72 -5.76
CA MET A 387 4.51 -8.27 -7.09
C MET A 387 3.33 -8.15 -8.07
N ILE A 388 2.10 -8.44 -7.63
CA ILE A 388 0.89 -8.32 -8.47
C ILE A 388 0.58 -6.84 -8.81
N ALA A 389 0.85 -5.92 -7.88
CA ALA A 389 0.73 -4.48 -8.12
C ALA A 389 1.74 -4.01 -9.18
N LEU A 390 3.00 -4.42 -9.02
CA LEU A 390 4.09 -4.14 -9.95
C LEU A 390 3.79 -4.70 -11.35
N GLU A 391 3.26 -5.92 -11.44
CA GLU A 391 2.81 -6.51 -12.71
C GLU A 391 1.77 -5.62 -13.40
N THR A 392 0.78 -5.12 -12.65
CA THR A 392 -0.27 -4.24 -13.18
C THR A 392 0.32 -2.92 -13.70
N ALA A 393 1.18 -2.28 -12.92
CA ALA A 393 1.86 -1.05 -13.33
C ALA A 393 2.76 -1.26 -14.55
N GLN A 394 3.48 -2.38 -14.60
CA GLN A 394 4.32 -2.73 -15.74
C GLN A 394 3.48 -2.90 -17.02
N MET A 395 2.33 -3.57 -16.95
CA MET A 395 1.42 -3.72 -18.10
C MET A 395 0.90 -2.37 -18.62
N LEU A 396 0.62 -1.43 -17.72
CA LEU A 396 0.15 -0.08 -18.06
C LEU A 396 1.26 0.86 -18.57
N SER A 397 2.51 0.67 -18.11
CA SER A 397 3.66 1.53 -18.46
C SER A 397 4.13 1.46 -19.91
N GLY A 398 3.58 0.57 -20.74
CA GLY A 398 4.05 0.35 -22.11
C GLY A 398 5.41 -0.35 -22.21
N LYS A 399 5.99 -0.77 -21.08
CA LYS A 399 7.22 -1.56 -21.02
C LYS A 399 7.01 -3.07 -21.23
N CYS A 400 5.75 -3.50 -21.32
CA CYS A 400 5.35 -4.86 -21.67
C CYS A 400 4.86 -4.91 -23.11
N ASP A 401 5.15 -6.02 -23.80
CA ASP A 401 4.47 -6.35 -25.05
C ASP A 401 2.94 -6.43 -24.82
N PRO A 402 2.09 -6.14 -25.83
CA PRO A 402 0.64 -6.25 -25.70
C PRO A 402 0.19 -7.59 -25.13
N VAL A 403 -0.82 -7.60 -24.24
CA VAL A 403 -1.27 -8.82 -23.55
C VAL A 403 -1.70 -9.89 -24.56
N GLU A 404 -2.30 -9.49 -25.69
CA GLU A 404 -2.69 -10.40 -26.78
C GLU A 404 -1.51 -11.14 -27.43
N THR A 405 -0.29 -10.60 -27.33
CA THR A 405 0.92 -11.23 -27.87
C THR A 405 1.54 -12.24 -26.90
N TRP A 406 1.05 -12.28 -25.66
CA TRP A 406 1.55 -13.20 -24.66
C TRP A 406 1.01 -14.59 -25.00
N PRO A 407 1.89 -15.55 -25.30
CA PRO A 407 1.42 -16.88 -25.67
C PRO A 407 0.70 -17.48 -24.46
N ASP A 408 -0.46 -18.09 -24.68
CA ASP A 408 -1.19 -18.92 -23.71
C ASP A 408 -0.35 -20.16 -23.34
N ARG A 409 0.83 -19.96 -22.74
CA ARG A 409 1.81 -21.01 -22.41
C ARG A 409 1.42 -21.79 -21.16
N TYR A 410 0.29 -21.47 -20.53
CA TYR A 410 -0.10 -22.09 -19.27
C TYR A 410 -0.99 -23.33 -19.43
N ASP A 411 -1.49 -23.63 -20.63
CA ASP A 411 -2.26 -24.87 -20.89
C ASP A 411 -1.36 -26.08 -21.17
N GLU A 412 -0.08 -25.86 -21.51
CA GLU A 412 0.91 -26.93 -21.57
C GLU A 412 1.92 -26.77 -20.42
N PRO A 413 2.29 -27.85 -19.71
CA PRO A 413 3.36 -27.77 -18.72
C PRO A 413 4.62 -27.28 -19.42
N VAL A 414 5.03 -26.05 -19.13
CA VAL A 414 6.29 -25.47 -19.60
C VAL A 414 7.39 -26.36 -19.08
N ARG A 415 7.91 -27.24 -19.93
CA ARG A 415 9.20 -27.88 -19.69
C ARG A 415 10.24 -26.78 -19.87
N PRO A 416 11.11 -26.54 -18.88
CA PRO A 416 12.25 -25.66 -19.10
C PRO A 416 12.91 -26.07 -20.41
N SER A 417 13.24 -25.11 -21.29
CA SER A 417 14.16 -25.45 -22.36
C SER A 417 15.49 -25.88 -21.71
N ASP A 418 16.27 -26.71 -22.41
CA ASP A 418 17.58 -27.12 -21.92
C ASP A 418 18.44 -25.89 -21.53
N ASP A 419 18.26 -24.76 -22.22
CA ASP A 419 18.90 -23.47 -21.91
C ASP A 419 18.40 -22.81 -20.61
N SER A 420 17.09 -22.85 -20.33
CA SER A 420 16.52 -22.33 -19.07
C SER A 420 16.93 -23.20 -17.88
N GLN A 421 17.06 -24.51 -18.09
CA GLN A 421 17.51 -25.41 -17.05
C GLN A 421 18.99 -25.21 -16.72
N ALA A 422 19.83 -24.99 -17.74
CA ALA A 422 21.22 -24.60 -17.56
C ALA A 422 21.36 -23.26 -16.81
N GLN A 423 20.53 -22.26 -17.12
CA GLN A 423 20.52 -20.97 -16.38
C GLN A 423 20.09 -21.10 -14.92
N ILE A 424 19.10 -21.94 -14.63
CA ILE A 424 18.65 -22.21 -13.26
C ILE A 424 19.74 -22.95 -12.47
N GLU A 425 20.43 -23.89 -13.10
CA GLU A 425 21.55 -24.62 -12.50
C GLU A 425 22.76 -23.71 -12.25
N ASP A 426 23.02 -22.76 -13.15
CA ASP A 426 24.08 -21.74 -13.00
C ASP A 426 23.77 -20.78 -11.82
N TRP A 427 22.52 -20.29 -11.73
CA TRP A 427 22.06 -19.46 -10.60
C TRP A 427 22.01 -20.18 -9.26
N ALA A 428 21.90 -21.51 -9.25
CA ALA A 428 21.90 -22.31 -8.02
C ALA A 428 23.30 -22.79 -7.59
N ALA A 429 24.30 -22.62 -8.45
CA ALA A 429 25.69 -23.02 -8.20
C ALA A 429 26.57 -21.89 -7.64
N ASP A 430 26.14 -20.63 -7.80
CA ASP A 430 26.64 -19.44 -7.10
C ASP A 430 25.92 -19.23 -5.76
#